data_AF-A0A8K0SSX7-F1
#
_entry.id   AF-A0A8K0SSX7-F1
#
_cell.length_a   1.000
_cell.length_b   1.000
_cell.length_c   1.000
_cell.angle_alpha   90.00
_cell.angle_beta   90.00
_cell.angle_gamma   90.00
#
_symmetry.space_group_name_H-M   'P 1'
#
loop_
_entity.id
_entity.type
_entity.pdbx_description
1 polymer ?
#
loop_
_entity_poly.entity_id
_entity_poly.type
_entity_poly.pdbx_seq_one_letter_code
_entity_poly.pdbx_strand_id
1 'polypeptide(L)'
;MSKLLEHIPRAHTGTVLWTSRDERIVGTLVSPRRGIRVGPMTPTESTKLLETARNMEIYEDSTEAVALAQELQQLPLAISQAGAYMRRTSTPIRIILETWTISMERIQQESAMAYRMLNVIAYVDHRNIPVELLTAAVQDDGEDQEEEPMDLDVIQAITRLKEFLF
;
A
#
# COMPACT_ATOMS: atom_id res chain seq x y z
N MET A 1 -20.17 0.60 -25.26
CA MET A 1 -19.37 -0.57 -24.81
C MET A 1 -17.90 -0.25 -25.08
N SER A 2 -16.99 -0.50 -24.13
CA SER A 2 -15.57 -0.12 -24.26
C SER A 2 -14.92 -0.80 -25.48
N LYS A 3 -14.20 -0.03 -26.33
CA LYS A 3 -13.43 -0.56 -27.48
C LYS A 3 -12.40 -1.61 -27.06
N LEU A 4 -11.94 -1.60 -25.80
CA LEU A 4 -11.00 -2.59 -25.28
C LEU A 4 -11.60 -4.01 -25.28
N LEU A 5 -12.91 -4.15 -25.08
CA LEU A 5 -13.62 -5.44 -25.06
C LEU A 5 -13.66 -6.14 -26.43
N GLU A 6 -13.41 -5.41 -27.51
CA GLU A 6 -13.36 -5.93 -28.88
C GLU A 6 -12.04 -6.66 -29.15
N HIS A 7 -10.99 -6.36 -28.38
CA HIS A 7 -9.66 -6.97 -28.52
C HIS A 7 -9.45 -8.18 -27.60
N ILE A 8 -10.44 -8.51 -26.76
CA ILE A 8 -10.33 -9.65 -25.86
C ILE A 8 -10.61 -10.93 -26.64
N PRO A 9 -9.69 -11.90 -26.64
CA PRO A 9 -9.88 -13.16 -27.35
C PRO A 9 -11.18 -13.86 -26.94
N ARG A 10 -12.05 -14.11 -27.91
CA ARG A 10 -13.29 -14.89 -27.72
C ARG A 10 -13.09 -16.28 -28.32
N ALA A 11 -12.39 -17.14 -27.58
CA ALA A 11 -12.14 -18.51 -27.96
C ALA A 11 -12.80 -19.49 -26.98
N HIS A 12 -13.15 -20.69 -27.47
CA HIS A 12 -13.65 -21.79 -26.63
C HIS A 12 -12.56 -22.39 -25.73
N THR A 13 -11.30 -21.99 -25.95
CA THR A 13 -10.12 -22.42 -25.21
C THR A 13 -9.31 -21.19 -24.80
N GLY A 14 -8.92 -21.12 -23.53
CA GLY A 14 -8.13 -20.02 -22.98
C GLY A 14 -8.85 -19.28 -21.85
N THR A 15 -8.07 -18.61 -21.00
CA THR A 15 -8.55 -17.88 -19.83
C THR A 15 -7.97 -16.48 -19.85
N VAL A 16 -8.81 -15.47 -19.61
CA VAL A 16 -8.38 -14.08 -19.41
C VAL A 16 -8.38 -13.78 -17.93
N LEU A 17 -7.22 -13.41 -17.38
CA LEU A 17 -7.09 -12.95 -16.00
C LEU A 17 -7.15 -11.42 -15.96
N TRP A 18 -8.06 -10.90 -15.13
CA TRP A 18 -8.16 -9.48 -14.86
C TRP A 18 -7.65 -9.18 -13.46
N THR A 19 -6.86 -8.12 -13.32
CA THR A 19 -6.51 -7.55 -12.02
C THR A 19 -7.01 -6.11 -11.98
N SER A 20 -7.67 -5.73 -10.89
CA SER A 20 -8.22 -4.39 -10.70
C SER A 20 -8.21 -4.06 -9.22
N ARG A 21 -8.01 -2.78 -8.88
CA ARG A 21 -8.25 -2.24 -7.55
C ARG A 21 -9.71 -1.82 -7.33
N ASP A 22 -10.47 -1.68 -8.42
CA ASP A 22 -11.89 -1.33 -8.39
C ASP A 22 -12.74 -2.59 -8.28
N GLU A 23 -13.38 -2.81 -7.13
CA GLU A 23 -14.24 -3.98 -6.88
C GLU A 23 -15.49 -3.98 -7.77
N ARG A 24 -15.94 -2.82 -8.28
CA ARG A 24 -17.12 -2.70 -9.14
C ARG A 24 -16.98 -3.43 -10.48
N ILE A 25 -15.76 -3.86 -10.84
CA ILE A 25 -15.58 -4.72 -12.02
C ILE A 25 -16.30 -6.06 -11.86
N VAL A 26 -16.52 -6.51 -10.62
CA VAL A 26 -17.29 -7.70 -10.29
C VAL A 26 -18.77 -7.39 -10.49
N GLY A 27 -19.42 -8.15 -11.37
CA GLY A 27 -20.82 -7.92 -11.77
C GLY A 27 -21.01 -6.99 -12.97
N THR A 28 -19.99 -6.21 -13.35
CA THR A 28 -20.04 -5.37 -14.56
C THR A 28 -19.20 -5.94 -15.69
N LEU A 29 -17.90 -6.18 -15.44
CA LEU A 29 -16.93 -6.67 -16.41
C LEU A 29 -16.71 -8.18 -16.29
N VAL A 30 -16.71 -8.70 -15.06
CA VAL A 30 -16.58 -10.13 -14.77
C VAL A 30 -17.82 -10.62 -14.03
N SER A 31 -18.17 -11.91 -14.18
CA SER A 31 -19.31 -12.48 -13.45
C SER A 31 -19.17 -12.31 -11.93
N PRO A 32 -20.26 -12.03 -11.18
CA PRO A 32 -20.21 -11.90 -9.73
C PRO A 32 -19.56 -13.09 -9.01
N ARG A 33 -19.68 -14.29 -9.58
CA ARG A 33 -19.15 -15.54 -9.01
C ARG A 33 -17.68 -15.80 -9.35
N ARG A 34 -17.06 -14.94 -10.15
CA ARG A 34 -15.67 -15.10 -10.62
C ARG A 34 -14.71 -14.07 -10.03
N GLY A 35 -15.21 -13.13 -9.24
CA GLY A 35 -14.36 -12.20 -8.49
C GLY A 35 -13.62 -12.94 -7.37
N ILE A 36 -12.31 -12.73 -7.28
CA ILE A 36 -11.50 -13.16 -6.14
C ILE A 36 -10.96 -11.88 -5.49
N ARG A 37 -11.46 -11.57 -4.29
CA ARG A 37 -10.93 -10.47 -3.50
C ARG A 37 -9.61 -10.90 -2.87
N VAL A 38 -8.54 -10.22 -3.22
CA VAL A 38 -7.22 -10.43 -2.61
C VAL A 38 -7.13 -9.49 -1.41
N GLY A 39 -7.14 -10.05 -0.20
CA GLY A 39 -6.97 -9.29 1.04
C GLY A 39 -5.49 -9.09 1.41
N PRO A 40 -5.23 -8.47 2.58
CA PRO A 40 -3.89 -8.45 3.17
C PRO A 40 -3.35 -9.87 3.38
N MET A 41 -2.03 -10.00 3.45
CA MET A 41 -1.38 -11.28 3.73
C MET A 41 -1.74 -11.76 5.13
N THR A 42 -1.75 -13.07 5.37
CA THR A 42 -1.80 -13.59 6.75
C THR A 42 -0.50 -13.23 7.50
N PRO A 43 -0.49 -13.27 8.85
CA PRO A 43 0.74 -13.02 9.61
C PRO A 43 1.90 -13.94 9.20
N THR A 44 1.63 -15.23 8.97
CA THR A 44 2.64 -16.21 8.53
C THR A 44 3.20 -15.92 7.14
N GLU A 45 2.34 -15.56 6.18
CA GLU A 45 2.79 -15.16 4.85
C GLU A 45 3.61 -13.87 4.93
N SER A 46 3.20 -12.93 5.79
CA SER A 46 3.86 -11.63 5.98
C SER A 46 5.27 -11.76 6.54
N THR A 47 5.45 -12.58 7.59
CA THR A 47 6.79 -12.83 8.16
C THR A 47 7.67 -13.58 7.17
N LYS A 48 7.12 -14.53 6.40
CA LYS A 48 7.87 -15.23 5.36
C LYS A 48 8.33 -14.31 4.22
N LEU A 49 7.47 -13.37 3.82
CA LEU A 49 7.84 -12.36 2.83
C LEU A 49 8.91 -11.42 3.39
N LEU A 50 8.79 -11.00 4.65
CA LEU A 50 9.78 -10.13 5.29
C LEU A 50 11.16 -10.81 5.33
N GLU A 51 11.22 -12.08 5.74
CA GLU A 51 12.43 -12.93 5.71
C GLU A 51 13.06 -12.96 4.31
N THR A 52 12.23 -13.20 3.29
CA THR A 52 12.66 -13.28 1.89
C THR A 52 13.20 -11.94 1.40
N ALA A 53 12.48 -10.84 1.66
CA ALA A 53 12.83 -9.50 1.20
C ALA A 53 14.11 -8.98 1.87
N ARG A 54 14.30 -9.28 3.16
CA ARG A 54 15.50 -8.90 3.91
C ARG A 54 16.69 -9.84 3.69
N ASN A 55 16.46 -11.01 3.08
CA ASN A 55 17.45 -12.06 2.84
C ASN A 55 18.17 -12.50 4.13
N MET A 56 17.39 -12.71 5.19
CA MET A 56 17.88 -13.13 6.51
C MET A 56 16.78 -13.89 7.23
N GLU A 57 17.11 -15.07 7.74
CA GLU A 57 16.18 -15.94 8.48
C GLU A 57 15.49 -15.20 9.63
N ILE A 58 14.20 -15.48 9.81
CA ILE A 58 13.41 -15.01 10.94
C ILE A 58 12.94 -16.25 11.70
N TYR A 59 13.23 -16.32 12.99
CA TYR A 59 12.72 -17.39 13.83
C TYR A 59 11.19 -17.39 13.86
N GLU A 60 10.57 -18.57 13.84
CA GLU A 60 9.10 -18.71 13.74
C GLU A 60 8.34 -17.99 14.87
N ASP A 61 8.98 -17.80 16.03
CA ASP A 61 8.44 -17.14 17.22
C ASP A 61 8.84 -15.66 17.36
N SER A 62 9.43 -15.06 16.32
CA SER A 62 9.86 -13.66 16.36
C SER A 62 8.68 -12.69 16.50
N THR A 63 8.47 -12.20 17.72
CA THR A 63 7.44 -11.21 18.04
C THR A 63 7.68 -9.87 17.34
N GLU A 64 8.95 -9.46 17.18
CA GLU A 64 9.31 -8.22 16.46
C GLU A 64 8.92 -8.27 14.98
N ALA A 65 9.14 -9.42 14.31
CA ALA A 65 8.78 -9.58 12.90
C ALA A 65 7.27 -9.56 12.69
N VAL A 66 6.52 -10.22 13.59
CA VAL A 66 5.06 -10.19 13.59
C VAL A 66 4.54 -8.78 13.83
N ALA A 67 5.06 -8.08 14.84
CA ALA A 67 4.66 -6.71 15.17
C ALA A 67 4.93 -5.75 14.00
N LEU A 68 6.12 -5.83 13.37
CA LEU A 68 6.40 -5.00 12.21
C LEU A 68 5.48 -5.32 11.02
N ALA A 69 5.20 -6.60 10.75
CA ALA A 69 4.26 -6.96 9.70
C ALA A 69 2.85 -6.40 9.95
N GLN A 70 2.42 -6.33 11.22
CA GLN A 70 1.14 -5.73 11.61
C GLN A 70 1.15 -4.20 11.43
N GLU A 71 2.23 -3.53 11.83
CA GLU A 71 2.42 -2.09 11.60
C GLU A 71 2.41 -1.73 10.10
N LEU A 72 2.91 -2.63 9.26
CA LEU A 72 2.85 -2.53 7.80
C LEU A 72 1.52 -3.03 7.19
N GLN A 73 0.49 -3.18 8.03
CA GLN A 73 -0.87 -3.58 7.68
C GLN A 73 -0.95 -4.89 6.88
N GLN A 74 0.05 -5.76 7.03
CA GLN A 74 0.16 -7.02 6.29
C GLN A 74 0.11 -6.83 4.75
N LEU A 75 0.56 -5.66 4.27
CA LEU A 75 0.56 -5.33 2.84
C LEU A 75 1.84 -5.87 2.17
N PRO A 76 1.72 -6.73 1.14
CA PRO A 76 2.88 -7.33 0.50
C PRO A 76 3.91 -6.31 0.02
N LEU A 77 3.44 -5.20 -0.53
CA LEU A 77 4.30 -4.15 -1.07
C LEU A 77 5.06 -3.42 0.04
N ALA A 78 4.37 -3.01 1.11
CA ALA A 78 4.99 -2.35 2.26
C ALA A 78 6.03 -3.26 2.93
N ILE A 79 5.71 -4.53 3.14
CA ILE A 79 6.62 -5.53 3.72
C ILE A 79 7.85 -5.73 2.82
N SER A 80 7.65 -5.88 1.51
CA SER A 80 8.76 -6.05 0.56
C SER A 80 9.69 -4.83 0.54
N GLN A 81 9.12 -3.63 0.59
CA GLN A 81 9.88 -2.38 0.64
C GLN A 81 10.68 -2.27 1.95
N ALA A 82 10.06 -2.54 3.10
CA ALA A 82 10.73 -2.52 4.40
C ALA A 82 11.87 -3.54 4.47
N GLY A 83 11.63 -4.78 4.03
CA GLY A 83 12.67 -5.82 3.97
C GLY A 83 13.83 -5.46 3.02
N ALA A 84 13.52 -4.92 1.84
CA ALA A 84 14.55 -4.46 0.90
C ALA A 84 15.38 -3.29 1.44
N TYR A 85 14.74 -2.36 2.17
CA TYR A 85 15.41 -1.28 2.89
C TYR A 85 16.37 -1.85 3.95
N MET A 86 15.87 -2.71 4.86
CA MET A 86 16.68 -3.35 5.90
C MET A 86 17.91 -4.05 5.32
N ARG A 87 17.73 -4.78 4.22
CA ARG A 87 18.82 -5.46 3.51
C ARG A 87 19.86 -4.47 3.00
N ARG A 88 19.41 -3.36 2.39
CA ARG A 88 20.29 -2.33 1.82
C ARG A 88 21.09 -1.59 2.90
N THR A 89 20.47 -1.31 4.05
CA THR A 89 21.04 -0.49 5.12
C THR A 89 21.60 -1.30 6.29
N SER A 90 21.45 -2.64 6.25
CA SER A 90 21.75 -3.53 7.38
C SER A 90 21.01 -3.14 8.67
N THR A 91 19.81 -2.57 8.56
CA THR A 91 19.01 -2.15 9.70
C THR A 91 18.26 -3.34 10.31
N PRO A 92 18.36 -3.59 11.63
CA PRO A 92 17.60 -4.63 12.32
C PRO A 92 16.08 -4.36 12.35
N ILE A 93 15.26 -5.42 12.45
CA ILE A 93 13.79 -5.32 12.55
C ILE A 93 13.37 -4.39 13.68
N ARG A 94 13.93 -4.59 14.89
CA ARG A 94 13.66 -3.74 16.06
C ARG A 94 13.79 -2.25 15.76
N ILE A 95 14.83 -1.83 15.06
CA ILE A 95 15.06 -0.42 14.74
C ILE A 95 13.98 0.10 13.78
N ILE A 96 13.62 -0.68 12.75
CA ILE A 96 12.53 -0.29 11.85
C ILE A 96 11.20 -0.21 12.60
N LEU A 97 10.91 -1.17 13.47
CA LEU A 97 9.69 -1.18 14.26
C LEU A 97 9.59 0.06 15.17
N GLU A 98 10.65 0.35 15.95
CA GLU A 98 10.70 1.52 16.82
C GLU A 98 10.58 2.84 16.03
N THR A 99 11.34 2.98 14.94
CA THR A 99 11.35 4.22 14.15
C THR A 99 10.08 4.42 13.33
N TRP A 100 9.42 3.34 12.88
CA TRP A 100 8.14 3.39 12.19
C TRP A 100 7.05 3.93 13.09
N THR A 101 6.88 3.36 14.29
CA THR A 101 5.84 3.80 15.24
C THR A 101 6.01 5.28 15.60
N ILE A 102 7.22 5.71 15.95
CA ILE A 102 7.52 7.12 16.27
C ILE A 102 7.19 8.03 15.08
N SER A 103 7.58 7.63 13.87
CA SER A 103 7.35 8.45 12.66
C SER A 103 5.85 8.52 12.32
N MET A 104 5.11 7.43 12.45
CA MET A 104 3.67 7.41 12.17
C MET A 104 2.88 8.26 13.16
N GLU A 105 3.15 8.13 14.45
CA GLU A 105 2.52 8.96 15.48
C GLU A 105 2.78 10.44 15.22
N ARG A 106 4.02 10.78 14.86
CA ARG A 106 4.40 12.17 14.59
C ARG A 106 3.76 12.71 13.31
N ILE A 107 3.76 11.95 12.21
CA ILE A 107 3.08 12.34 10.97
C ILE A 107 1.59 12.55 11.22
N GLN A 108 0.94 11.65 11.97
CA GLN A 108 -0.49 11.75 12.28
C GLN A 108 -0.81 12.98 13.13
N GLN A 109 0.04 13.32 14.10
CA GLN A 109 -0.12 14.52 14.94
C GLN A 109 0.16 15.82 14.17
N GLU A 110 1.16 15.83 13.29
CA GLU A 110 1.58 17.04 12.57
C GLU A 110 0.71 17.30 11.32
N SER A 111 0.21 16.25 10.65
CA SER A 111 -0.63 16.39 9.46
C SER A 111 -1.46 15.13 9.19
N ALA A 112 -2.76 15.20 9.52
CA ALA A 112 -3.73 14.16 9.17
C ALA A 112 -3.76 13.89 7.65
N MET A 113 -3.54 14.92 6.82
CA MET A 113 -3.51 14.78 5.37
C MET A 113 -2.27 14.02 4.88
N ALA A 114 -1.08 14.32 5.43
CA ALA A 114 0.13 13.54 5.14
C ALA A 114 -0.07 12.07 5.51
N TYR A 115 -0.67 11.80 6.67
CA TYR A 115 -0.98 10.45 7.11
C TYR A 115 -1.94 9.71 6.14
N ARG A 116 -2.98 10.39 5.64
CA ARG A 116 -3.88 9.83 4.61
C ARG A 116 -3.13 9.51 3.31
N MET A 117 -2.33 10.46 2.80
CA MET A 117 -1.53 10.26 1.60
C MET A 117 -0.59 9.06 1.74
N LEU A 118 0.04 8.88 2.90
CA LEU A 118 0.95 7.77 3.17
C LEU A 118 0.25 6.41 3.03
N ASN A 119 -0.97 6.28 3.56
CA ASN A 119 -1.75 5.05 3.42
C ASN A 119 -2.03 4.69 1.96
N VAL A 120 -2.19 5.67 1.07
CA VAL A 120 -2.36 5.41 -0.38
C VAL A 120 -1.04 5.06 -1.06
N ILE A 121 0.05 5.74 -0.70
CA ILE A 121 1.38 5.47 -1.27
C ILE A 121 1.85 4.03 -0.99
N ALA A 122 1.43 3.44 0.14
CA ALA A 122 1.71 2.04 0.49
C ALA A 122 1.20 1.02 -0.55
N TYR A 123 0.25 1.41 -1.41
CA TYR A 123 -0.33 0.56 -2.45
C TYR A 123 0.22 0.81 -3.86
N VAL A 124 1.20 1.69 -4.04
CA VAL A 124 1.75 2.02 -5.37
C VAL A 124 3.27 1.91 -5.42
N ASP A 125 3.82 1.70 -6.63
CA ASP A 125 5.27 1.70 -6.83
C ASP A 125 5.84 3.06 -6.40
N HIS A 126 6.95 3.03 -5.66
CA HIS A 126 7.60 4.21 -5.10
C HIS A 126 8.18 5.16 -6.16
N ARG A 127 8.17 4.79 -7.45
CA ARG A 127 8.75 5.59 -8.54
C ARG A 127 7.67 6.30 -9.32
N ASN A 128 7.90 7.60 -9.58
CA ASN A 128 7.04 8.45 -10.39
C ASN A 128 5.56 8.46 -9.94
N ILE A 129 5.32 8.56 -8.63
CA ILE A 129 3.97 8.70 -8.07
C ILE A 129 3.38 10.03 -8.56
N PRO A 130 2.28 10.02 -9.34
CA PRO A 130 1.65 11.24 -9.82
C PRO A 130 1.06 12.06 -8.66
N VAL A 131 1.20 13.39 -8.69
CA VAL A 131 0.64 14.28 -7.65
C VAL A 131 -0.88 14.17 -7.62
N GLU A 132 -1.50 13.96 -8.77
CA GLU A 132 -2.94 13.80 -8.92
C GLU A 132 -3.48 12.59 -8.13
N LEU A 133 -2.68 11.53 -8.00
CA LEU A 133 -3.04 10.38 -7.18
C LEU A 133 -3.04 10.74 -5.68
N LEU A 134 -2.11 11.59 -5.25
CA LEU A 134 -2.03 12.07 -3.87
C LEU A 134 -3.18 13.02 -3.56
N THR A 135 -3.56 13.89 -4.49
CA THR A 135 -4.72 14.77 -4.32
C THR A 135 -6.01 13.96 -4.24
N ALA A 136 -6.17 12.93 -5.08
CA ALA A 136 -7.34 12.04 -5.04
C ALA A 136 -7.42 11.24 -3.72
N ALA A 137 -6.28 10.82 -3.15
CA ALA A 137 -6.22 10.13 -1.86
C ALA A 137 -6.79 10.94 -0.69
N VAL A 138 -6.78 12.27 -0.80
CA VAL A 138 -7.30 13.17 0.23
C VAL A 138 -8.82 13.34 0.10
N GLN A 139 -9.37 13.16 -1.10
CA GLN A 139 -10.76 13.45 -1.45
C GLN A 139 -11.74 12.27 -1.19
N ASP A 140 -11.24 11.06 -0.94
CA ASP A 140 -12.06 9.82 -0.85
C ASP A 140 -12.67 9.56 0.55
N ASP A 141 -12.38 10.42 1.55
CA ASP A 141 -12.86 10.26 2.93
C ASP A 141 -14.19 11.00 3.18
N GLY A 142 -15.29 10.41 2.70
CA GLY A 142 -16.64 10.61 3.24
C GLY A 142 -17.38 11.87 2.78
N GLU A 143 -18.69 11.73 2.62
CA GLU A 143 -19.67 12.71 2.14
C GLU A 143 -19.81 14.00 2.98
N ASP A 144 -18.89 14.28 3.92
CA ASP A 144 -19.02 15.33 4.96
C ASP A 144 -17.86 16.35 5.04
N GLN A 145 -16.89 16.38 4.11
CA GLN A 145 -15.89 17.46 4.05
C GLN A 145 -16.31 18.54 3.03
N GLU A 146 -16.81 19.67 3.52
CA GLU A 146 -17.36 20.79 2.73
C GLU A 146 -16.33 21.63 1.94
N GLU A 147 -15.02 21.36 2.05
CA GLU A 147 -14.00 22.15 1.32
C GLU A 147 -12.95 21.25 0.64
N GLU A 148 -12.79 21.44 -0.68
CA GLU A 148 -11.68 20.84 -1.42
C GLU A 148 -10.35 21.34 -0.84
N PRO A 149 -9.39 20.45 -0.54
CA PRO A 149 -8.09 20.85 0.00
C PRO A 149 -7.37 21.75 -1.01
N MET A 150 -6.83 22.89 -0.55
CA MET A 150 -6.08 23.78 -1.43
C MET A 150 -4.77 23.10 -1.87
N ASP A 151 -4.29 23.44 -3.06
CA ASP A 151 -2.99 22.98 -3.59
C ASP A 151 -1.84 23.22 -2.59
N LEU A 152 -1.90 24.32 -1.83
CA LEU A 152 -0.91 24.64 -0.80
C LEU A 152 -0.89 23.61 0.33
N ASP A 153 -2.06 23.14 0.77
CA ASP A 153 -2.16 22.16 1.84
C ASP A 153 -1.56 20.84 1.35
N VAL A 154 -1.88 20.43 0.12
CA VAL A 154 -1.35 19.21 -0.52
C VAL A 154 0.18 19.27 -0.60
N ILE A 155 0.73 20.40 -1.01
CA ILE A 155 2.19 20.63 -1.07
C ILE A 155 2.81 20.55 0.33
N GLN A 156 2.18 21.11 1.35
CA GLN A 156 2.67 21.03 2.73
C GLN A 156 2.67 19.59 3.25
N ALA A 157 1.61 18.82 2.98
CA ALA A 157 1.55 17.40 3.35
C ALA A 157 2.64 16.57 2.65
N ILE A 158 2.86 16.80 1.35
CA ILE A 158 3.95 16.17 0.59
C ILE A 158 5.31 16.55 1.18
N THR A 159 5.49 17.82 1.55
CA THR A 159 6.74 18.31 2.16
C THR A 159 6.98 17.63 3.50
N ARG A 160 5.96 17.48 4.34
CA ARG A 160 6.07 16.70 5.58
C ARG A 160 6.44 15.26 5.31
N LEU A 161 5.78 14.57 4.38
CA LEU A 161 6.17 13.20 4.04
C LEU A 161 7.65 13.11 3.63
N LYS A 162 8.17 14.05 2.85
CA LYS A 162 9.60 14.09 2.48
C LYS A 162 10.56 14.23 3.66
N GLU A 163 10.15 14.88 4.74
CA GLU A 163 10.97 15.03 5.95
C GLU A 163 11.05 13.73 6.77
N PHE A 164 10.11 12.79 6.54
CA PHE A 164 10.03 11.51 7.24
C PHE A 164 10.39 10.29 6.36
N LEU A 165 10.70 10.48 5.08
CA LEU A 165 11.12 9.41 4.18
C LEU A 165 12.62 9.10 4.39
N PHE A 166 12.94 7.85 4.77
CA PHE A 166 14.29 7.29 4.93
C PHE A 166 14.75 6.49 3.70
#